data_AF-A0A7S4D0Y2-F1
#
_entry.id   AF-A0A7S4D0Y2-F1
#
_cell.length_a   1.000
_cell.length_b   1.000
_cell.length_c   1.000
_cell.angle_alpha   90.00
_cell.angle_beta   90.00
_cell.angle_gamma   90.00
#
_symmetry.space_group_name_H-M   'P 1'
#
loop_
_entity.id
_entity.type
_entity.pdbx_description
1 polymer ?
#
loop_
_entity_poly.entity_id
_entity_poly.type
_entity_poly.pdbx_seq_one_letter_code
_entity_poly.pdbx_strand_id
1 'polypeptide(L)'
;LATTSFHLAPRLPPRLRETRSESYQTEVFTKRFLVLVCDLHNASHAVQSCLLEALQHCQVVSGGTLVRLTGKLTVVATLDCWDGGLLHPLTERFMVSYLVTPDVINANVEYVLARLPSLWDTQQRLSEVCRTVTGITVVSAVAAYIRRLVTAVRQHMDVGFYFPHWNVVRHLTTMAKAWALLQGRNFVVPFDVATVAVFVLTHRITLSGDAASRGKHGESHSTTMTLSSYDDFVAQSSEGEAGQGQTLRTNLTLITNVIASVPPPS
;
A
#
# COMPACT_ATOMS: atom_id res chain seq x y z
N LEU A 1 -33.17 11.07 -1.17
CA LEU A 1 -33.27 11.17 0.30
C LEU A 1 -32.94 9.81 0.92
N ALA A 2 -31.66 9.55 1.15
CA ALA A 2 -31.20 8.52 2.06
C ALA A 2 -29.90 9.06 2.68
N THR A 3 -30.04 9.71 3.83
CA THR A 3 -28.96 10.28 4.61
C THR A 3 -28.32 9.13 5.39
N THR A 4 -27.21 8.59 4.89
CA THR A 4 -26.49 7.53 5.61
C THR A 4 -25.32 8.16 6.37
N SER A 5 -25.54 8.45 7.64
CA SER A 5 -24.54 8.97 8.56
C SER A 5 -23.55 7.86 8.94
N PHE A 6 -22.26 8.04 8.61
CA PHE A 6 -21.20 7.19 9.13
C PHE A 6 -20.65 7.81 10.43
N HIS A 7 -20.85 7.12 11.55
CA HIS A 7 -20.23 7.49 12.82
C HIS A 7 -18.88 6.80 12.97
N LEU A 8 -17.81 7.51 12.59
CA LEU A 8 -16.46 7.21 13.05
C LEU A 8 -16.16 8.17 14.20
N ALA A 9 -16.02 7.64 15.42
CA ALA A 9 -15.59 8.41 16.57
C ALA A 9 -14.05 8.35 16.66
N PRO A 10 -13.31 9.44 16.36
CA PRO A 10 -11.90 9.50 16.69
C PRO A 10 -11.76 9.81 18.19
N ARG A 11 -11.02 8.97 18.93
CA ARG A 11 -10.52 9.35 20.26
C ARG A 11 -9.32 10.28 20.09
N LEU A 12 -9.58 11.54 19.73
CA LEU A 12 -8.58 12.62 19.76
C LEU A 12 -8.38 13.14 21.20
N PRO A 13 -7.18 13.63 21.55
CA PRO A 13 -6.87 14.20 22.86
C PRO A 13 -7.72 15.45 23.18
N PRO A 14 -7.90 15.78 24.48
CA PRO A 14 -9.01 16.62 24.98
C PRO A 14 -9.04 18.09 24.54
N ARG A 15 -8.06 18.58 23.77
CA ARG A 15 -8.01 19.99 23.31
C ARG A 15 -8.70 20.26 21.97
N LEU A 16 -9.24 19.23 21.30
CA LEU A 16 -9.99 19.35 20.03
C LEU A 16 -11.41 18.77 20.12
N ARG A 17 -12.02 18.78 21.32
CA ARG A 17 -13.44 18.41 21.49
C ARG A 17 -14.35 19.53 20.99
N GLU A 18 -14.57 19.57 19.68
CA GLU A 18 -15.85 20.06 19.14
C GLU A 18 -16.65 18.85 18.67
N THR A 19 -17.63 18.46 19.49
CA THR A 19 -18.62 17.44 19.16
C THR A 19 -19.62 18.05 18.16
N ARG A 20 -19.22 18.22 16.90
CA ARG A 20 -20.17 18.52 15.82
C ARG A 20 -20.64 17.21 15.21
N SER A 21 -21.92 16.92 15.43
CA SER A 21 -22.67 15.90 14.72
C SER A 21 -22.84 16.36 13.27
N GLU A 22 -21.80 16.17 12.44
CA GLU A 22 -21.91 16.47 11.02
C GLU A 22 -22.49 15.25 10.32
N SER A 23 -23.79 15.37 10.00
CA SER A 23 -24.44 14.51 9.02
C SER A 23 -23.78 14.80 7.68
N TYR A 24 -22.92 13.90 7.20
CA TYR A 24 -22.36 14.03 5.85
C TYR A 24 -23.50 13.85 4.84
N GLN A 25 -24.02 14.98 4.35
CA GLN A 25 -24.87 14.97 3.15
C GLN A 25 -24.00 14.49 1.99
N THR A 26 -24.28 13.28 1.52
CA THR A 26 -23.68 12.72 0.31
C THR A 26 -24.30 13.38 -0.93
N GLU A 27 -24.05 14.69 -1.09
CA GLU A 27 -24.42 15.46 -2.27
C GLU A 27 -23.18 15.83 -3.11
N VAL A 28 -22.39 14.84 -3.53
CA VAL A 28 -21.63 14.91 -4.80
C VAL A 28 -21.44 13.49 -5.34
N PHE A 29 -22.37 13.04 -6.20
CA PHE A 29 -22.24 11.76 -6.90
C PHE A 29 -21.20 11.85 -8.03
N THR A 30 -19.92 11.85 -7.69
CA THR A 30 -18.83 11.65 -8.66
C THR A 30 -18.56 10.16 -8.86
N LYS A 31 -18.37 9.72 -10.12
CA LYS A 31 -18.19 8.31 -10.55
C LYS A 31 -16.93 7.61 -9.99
N ARG A 32 -16.26 8.15 -8.98
CA ARG A 32 -15.03 7.63 -8.38
C ARG A 32 -14.98 8.00 -6.89
N PHE A 33 -14.78 7.02 -6.03
CA PHE A 33 -14.77 7.18 -4.57
C PHE A 33 -13.33 7.11 -4.07
N LEU A 34 -12.83 8.16 -3.42
CA LEU A 34 -11.59 8.13 -2.62
C LEU A 34 -11.99 8.03 -1.15
N VAL A 35 -11.56 6.98 -0.47
CA VAL A 35 -11.80 6.77 0.95
C VAL A 35 -10.46 6.80 1.67
N LEU A 36 -10.34 7.68 2.65
CA LEU A 36 -9.19 7.74 3.56
C LEU A 36 -9.59 7.03 4.86
N VAL A 37 -8.80 6.03 5.27
CA VAL A 37 -9.01 5.30 6.52
C VAL A 37 -7.78 5.47 7.41
N CYS A 38 -7.91 6.33 8.41
CA CYS A 38 -6.86 6.48 9.42
C CYS A 38 -6.91 5.33 10.42
N ASP A 39 -5.74 4.86 10.85
CA ASP A 39 -5.55 3.87 11.91
C ASP A 39 -6.39 2.60 11.70
N LEU A 40 -6.31 2.04 10.49
CA LEU A 40 -7.16 0.92 10.06
C LEU A 40 -7.04 -0.29 11.01
N HIS A 41 -5.93 -0.46 11.71
CA HIS A 41 -5.73 -1.50 12.73
C HIS A 41 -6.62 -1.32 13.97
N ASN A 42 -6.99 -0.08 14.32
CA ASN A 42 -7.90 0.25 15.42
C ASN A 42 -9.37 0.26 14.99
N ALA A 43 -9.67 0.12 13.69
CA ALA A 43 -11.03 0.04 13.20
C ALA A 43 -11.72 -1.24 13.71
N SER A 44 -13.02 -1.15 14.02
CA SER A 44 -13.79 -2.31 14.48
C SER A 44 -13.83 -3.41 13.42
N HIS A 45 -14.04 -4.67 13.84
CA HIS A 45 -14.20 -5.80 12.92
C HIS A 45 -15.32 -5.57 11.89
N ALA A 46 -16.40 -4.89 12.27
CA ALA A 46 -17.48 -4.53 11.35
C ALA A 46 -17.01 -3.57 10.25
N VAL A 47 -16.22 -2.55 10.59
CA VAL A 47 -15.65 -1.60 9.62
C VAL A 47 -14.65 -2.29 8.70
N GLN A 48 -13.76 -3.12 9.27
CA GLN A 48 -12.80 -3.92 8.51
C GLN A 48 -13.49 -4.88 7.52
N SER A 49 -14.57 -5.53 7.96
CA SER A 49 -15.36 -6.45 7.13
C SER A 49 -16.11 -5.71 6.00
N CYS A 50 -16.69 -4.56 6.32
CA CYS A 50 -17.35 -3.70 5.33
C CYS A 50 -16.34 -3.19 4.28
N LEU A 51 -15.12 -2.82 4.71
CA LEU A 51 -14.06 -2.40 3.80
C LEU A 51 -13.60 -3.54 2.88
N LEU A 52 -13.49 -4.76 3.40
CA LEU A 52 -13.22 -5.95 2.58
C LEU A 52 -14.30 -6.15 1.52
N GLU A 53 -15.56 -6.07 1.92
CA GLU A 53 -16.69 -6.22 1.00
C GLU A 53 -16.68 -5.14 -0.09
N ALA A 54 -16.42 -3.89 0.29
CA ALA A 54 -16.29 -2.77 -0.63
C ALA A 54 -15.15 -2.98 -1.63
N LEU A 55 -13.98 -3.42 -1.16
CA LEU A 55 -12.79 -3.66 -2.00
C LEU A 55 -12.95 -4.88 -2.92
N GLN A 56 -13.65 -5.92 -2.48
CA GLN A 56 -13.75 -7.18 -3.20
C GLN A 56 -14.95 -7.24 -4.15
N HIS A 57 -16.09 -6.72 -3.72
CA HIS A 57 -17.36 -6.83 -4.44
C HIS A 57 -17.89 -5.49 -4.96
N CYS A 58 -17.20 -4.38 -4.68
CA CYS A 58 -17.69 -3.05 -5.01
C CYS A 58 -19.12 -2.83 -4.48
N GLN A 59 -19.40 -3.32 -3.27
CA GLN A 59 -20.70 -3.18 -2.61
C GLN A 59 -20.51 -3.11 -1.10
N VAL A 60 -21.49 -2.56 -0.40
CA VAL A 60 -21.53 -2.51 1.06
C VAL A 60 -22.94 -2.79 1.55
N VAL A 61 -23.06 -3.44 2.71
CA VAL A 61 -24.35 -3.58 3.41
C VAL A 61 -24.52 -2.44 4.40
N SER A 62 -25.62 -1.69 4.26
CA SER A 62 -25.99 -0.62 5.18
C SER A 62 -27.45 -0.79 5.61
N GLY A 63 -27.69 -0.92 6.92
CA GLY A 63 -29.05 -1.09 7.47
C GLY A 63 -29.80 -2.30 6.90
N GLY A 64 -29.11 -3.39 6.58
CA GLY A 64 -29.70 -4.59 5.96
C GLY A 64 -29.94 -4.49 4.44
N THR A 65 -29.63 -3.35 3.82
CA THR A 65 -29.76 -3.15 2.37
C THR A 65 -28.39 -3.18 1.70
N LEU A 66 -28.29 -3.92 0.60
CA LEU A 66 -27.07 -3.99 -0.21
C LEU A 66 -27.00 -2.79 -1.15
N VAL A 67 -25.91 -2.03 -1.07
CA VAL A 67 -25.64 -0.85 -1.89
C VAL A 67 -24.44 -1.12 -2.78
N ARG A 68 -24.62 -1.08 -4.11
CA ARG A 68 -23.52 -1.21 -5.07
C ARG A 68 -22.80 0.11 -5.28
N LEU A 69 -21.47 0.05 -5.28
CA LEU A 69 -20.58 1.16 -5.61
C LEU A 69 -20.48 1.25 -7.14
N THR A 70 -21.07 2.29 -7.72
CA THR A 70 -21.14 2.49 -9.19
C THR A 70 -19.88 3.09 -9.81
N GLY A 71 -18.84 3.37 -8.99
CA GLY A 71 -17.60 4.00 -9.38
C GLY A 71 -16.36 3.18 -9.04
N LYS A 72 -15.20 3.58 -9.56
CA LYS A 72 -13.92 2.98 -9.14
C LYS A 72 -13.61 3.45 -7.71
N LEU A 73 -13.62 2.53 -6.75
CA LEU A 73 -13.21 2.79 -5.38
C LEU A 73 -11.67 2.82 -5.30
N THR A 74 -11.13 3.81 -4.60
CA THR A 74 -9.72 3.89 -4.22
C THR A 74 -9.68 4.12 -2.71
N VAL A 75 -8.96 3.26 -2.01
CA VAL A 75 -8.80 3.34 -0.56
C VAL A 75 -7.34 3.65 -0.27
N VAL A 76 -7.11 4.67 0.54
CA VAL A 76 -5.81 4.94 1.16
C VAL A 76 -6.00 4.75 2.65
N ALA A 77 -5.24 3.84 3.24
CA ALA A 77 -5.33 3.54 4.65
C ALA A 77 -3.97 3.74 5.33
N THR A 78 -3.99 4.25 6.56
CA THR A 78 -2.80 4.25 7.42
C THR A 78 -2.87 3.09 8.39
N LEU A 79 -1.70 2.53 8.67
CA LEU A 79 -1.50 1.41 9.57
C LEU A 79 -0.23 1.69 10.32
N ASP A 80 -0.29 1.64 11.64
CA ASP A 80 0.92 1.45 12.43
C ASP A 80 1.45 0.05 12.16
N CYS A 81 2.77 -0.10 12.16
CA CYS A 81 3.41 -1.37 11.85
C CYS A 81 2.94 -2.43 12.87
N TRP A 82 2.17 -3.42 12.43
CA TRP A 82 1.47 -4.35 13.32
C TRP A 82 1.99 -5.78 13.14
N ASP A 83 2.36 -6.42 14.24
CA ASP A 83 2.86 -7.80 14.28
C ASP A 83 1.67 -8.80 14.32
N GLY A 84 1.13 -9.13 13.13
CA GLY A 84 0.69 -10.51 12.86
C GLY A 84 -0.73 -10.96 13.24
N GLY A 85 -1.66 -10.10 13.66
CA GLY A 85 -3.03 -10.54 13.94
C GLY A 85 -4.10 -9.71 13.26
N LEU A 86 -4.89 -10.30 12.35
CA LEU A 86 -6.20 -9.84 11.84
C LEU A 86 -6.26 -8.99 10.56
N LEU A 87 -5.21 -8.26 10.17
CA LEU A 87 -5.26 -7.49 8.92
C LEU A 87 -4.84 -8.26 7.67
N HIS A 88 -4.45 -9.53 7.81
CA HIS A 88 -3.88 -10.29 6.71
C HIS A 88 -4.79 -10.38 5.47
N PRO A 89 -6.09 -10.72 5.61
CA PRO A 89 -7.01 -10.73 4.46
C PRO A 89 -7.25 -9.33 3.86
N LEU A 90 -7.06 -8.27 4.65
CA LEU A 90 -7.24 -6.89 4.21
C LEU A 90 -6.02 -6.36 3.45
N THR A 91 -4.82 -6.56 3.98
CA THR A 91 -3.59 -6.04 3.38
C THR A 91 -3.38 -6.62 1.99
N GLU A 92 -3.68 -7.90 1.76
CA GLU A 92 -3.56 -8.52 0.43
C GLU A 92 -4.40 -7.83 -0.67
N ARG A 93 -5.47 -7.11 -0.29
CA ARG A 93 -6.34 -6.35 -1.21
C ARG A 93 -5.74 -5.01 -1.62
N PHE A 94 -4.78 -4.46 -0.85
CA PHE A 94 -4.10 -3.23 -1.22
C PHE A 94 -3.10 -3.49 -2.35
N MET A 95 -3.11 -2.63 -3.37
CA MET A 95 -2.17 -2.74 -4.49
C MET A 95 -0.73 -2.43 -4.05
N VAL A 96 -0.59 -1.41 -3.19
CA VAL A 96 0.67 -0.80 -2.78
C VAL A 96 0.70 -0.66 -1.26
N SER A 97 1.86 -0.90 -0.67
CA SER A 97 2.23 -0.51 0.68
C SER A 97 3.47 0.38 0.63
N TYR A 98 3.49 1.42 1.45
CA TYR A 98 4.59 2.37 1.54
C TYR A 98 4.93 2.60 3.02
N LEU A 99 6.19 2.38 3.38
CA LEU A 99 6.69 2.65 4.72
C LEU A 99 7.03 4.14 4.82
N VAL A 100 6.32 4.87 5.67
CA VAL A 100 6.62 6.27 5.96
C VAL A 100 7.60 6.31 7.13
N THR A 101 8.79 6.87 6.91
CA THR A 101 9.79 7.10 7.97
C THR A 101 9.82 8.58 8.37
N PRO A 102 10.28 8.92 9.59
CA PRO A 102 10.37 10.31 10.05
C PRO A 102 11.14 11.23 9.08
N ASP A 103 12.17 10.72 8.41
CA ASP A 103 12.92 11.46 7.39
C ASP A 103 12.08 11.88 6.19
N VAL A 104 11.19 11.00 5.72
CA VAL A 104 10.31 11.29 4.59
C VAL A 104 9.38 12.45 4.95
N ILE A 105 8.95 12.52 6.20
CA ILE A 105 8.12 13.61 6.73
C ILE A 105 8.95 14.90 6.79
N ASN A 106 10.13 14.87 7.39
CA ASN A 106 10.96 16.06 7.60
C ASN A 106 11.51 16.65 6.29
N ALA A 107 11.81 15.84 5.28
CA ALA A 107 12.43 16.30 4.04
C ALA A 107 11.47 17.04 3.08
N ASN A 108 10.14 16.91 3.24
CA ASN A 108 9.20 17.25 2.16
C ASN A 108 8.01 18.13 2.55
N VAL A 109 7.72 18.36 3.84
CA VAL A 109 6.49 19.07 4.23
C VAL A 109 6.47 20.51 3.72
N GLU A 110 7.55 21.27 3.89
CA GLU A 110 7.62 22.66 3.41
C GLU A 110 7.63 22.75 1.88
N TYR A 111 8.28 21.80 1.20
CA TYR A 111 8.29 21.76 -0.27
C TYR A 111 6.90 21.45 -0.83
N VAL A 112 6.23 20.43 -0.30
CA VAL A 112 4.91 19.99 -0.76
C VAL A 112 3.87 21.08 -0.51
N LEU A 113 3.79 21.63 0.70
CA LEU A 113 2.79 22.67 1.04
C LEU A 113 2.94 23.92 0.16
N ALA A 114 4.17 24.30 -0.20
CA ALA A 114 4.42 25.46 -1.04
C ALA A 114 4.14 25.24 -2.54
N ARG A 115 4.03 23.98 -3.01
CA ARG A 115 3.87 23.65 -4.44
C ARG A 115 2.62 22.86 -4.76
N LEU A 116 1.69 22.65 -3.82
CA LEU A 116 0.42 21.96 -4.12
C LEU A 116 -0.27 22.70 -5.28
N PRO A 117 -0.22 22.15 -6.52
CA PRO A 117 -0.86 22.80 -7.63
C PRO A 117 -2.35 22.69 -7.37
N SER A 118 -3.09 23.73 -7.76
CA SER A 118 -4.52 23.65 -7.55
C SER A 118 -5.12 22.52 -8.38
N LEU A 119 -5.69 21.53 -7.69
CA LEU A 119 -6.24 20.30 -8.28
C LEU A 119 -7.65 20.55 -8.84
N TRP A 120 -7.83 21.65 -9.57
CA TRP A 120 -9.07 21.92 -10.28
C TRP A 120 -9.05 21.19 -11.62
N ASP A 121 -10.08 20.37 -11.83
CA ASP A 121 -10.32 19.50 -12.99
C ASP A 121 -9.66 18.11 -12.95
N THR A 122 -9.99 17.35 -11.90
CA THR A 122 -9.33 16.09 -11.57
C THR A 122 -9.94 14.87 -12.26
N GLN A 123 -11.24 14.85 -12.59
CA GLN A 123 -11.88 13.59 -13.00
C GLN A 123 -11.59 13.18 -14.45
N GLN A 124 -11.70 14.11 -15.41
CA GLN A 124 -11.42 13.81 -16.82
C GLN A 124 -9.93 13.52 -17.01
N ARG A 125 -9.07 14.39 -16.48
CA ARG A 125 -7.62 14.21 -16.48
C ARG A 125 -7.18 12.90 -15.83
N LEU A 126 -7.72 12.54 -14.66
CA LEU A 126 -7.39 11.26 -14.03
C LEU A 126 -7.85 10.07 -14.86
N SER A 127 -9.00 10.18 -15.53
CA SER A 127 -9.50 9.12 -16.42
C SER A 127 -8.62 8.96 -17.66
N GLU A 128 -8.15 10.06 -18.23
CA GLU A 128 -7.18 10.08 -19.32
C GLU A 128 -5.85 9.46 -18.90
N VAL A 129 -5.27 9.90 -17.77
CA VAL A 129 -4.04 9.31 -17.23
C VAL A 129 -4.20 7.80 -17.02
N CYS A 130 -5.33 7.35 -16.44
CA CYS A 130 -5.61 5.92 -16.31
C CYS A 130 -5.61 5.19 -17.66
N ARG A 131 -6.20 5.78 -18.71
CA ARG A 131 -6.21 5.21 -20.06
C ARG A 131 -4.80 5.16 -20.65
N THR A 132 -4.02 6.23 -20.49
CA THR A 132 -2.62 6.29 -20.93
C THR A 132 -1.80 5.19 -20.27
N VAL A 133 -1.91 5.02 -18.94
CA VAL A 133 -1.24 3.93 -18.22
C VAL A 133 -1.65 2.57 -18.77
N THR A 134 -2.94 2.34 -19.04
CA THR A 134 -3.38 1.04 -19.61
C THR A 134 -2.79 0.76 -20.99
N GLY A 135 -2.58 1.80 -21.81
CA GLY A 135 -2.01 1.72 -23.15
C GLY A 135 -0.49 1.51 -23.21
N ILE A 136 0.23 1.62 -22.09
CA ILE A 136 1.68 1.41 -22.05
C ILE A 136 2.02 -0.04 -22.41
N THR A 137 3.02 -0.20 -23.27
CA THR A 137 3.42 -1.49 -23.82
C THR A 137 4.27 -2.28 -22.83
N VAL A 138 3.97 -3.58 -22.69
CA VAL A 138 4.79 -4.53 -21.93
C VAL A 138 5.15 -5.66 -22.88
N VAL A 139 6.43 -5.75 -23.22
CA VAL A 139 6.95 -6.80 -24.10
C VAL A 139 7.02 -8.15 -23.38
N SER A 140 6.99 -9.24 -24.13
CA SER A 140 6.97 -10.62 -23.61
C SER A 140 8.15 -10.92 -22.67
N ALA A 141 9.34 -10.40 -22.96
CA ALA A 141 10.53 -10.55 -22.12
C ALA A 141 10.33 -9.93 -20.72
N VAL A 142 9.72 -8.74 -20.64
CA VAL A 142 9.41 -8.06 -19.38
C VAL A 142 8.28 -8.78 -18.63
N ALA A 143 7.26 -9.25 -19.35
CA ALA A 143 6.21 -10.08 -18.73
C ALA A 143 6.77 -11.39 -18.16
N ALA A 144 7.75 -12.01 -18.82
CA ALA A 144 8.45 -13.17 -18.29
C ALA A 144 9.31 -12.83 -17.06
N TYR A 145 9.97 -11.67 -17.06
CA TYR A 145 10.71 -11.16 -15.91
C TYR A 145 9.82 -10.96 -14.68
N ILE A 146 8.65 -10.30 -14.85
CA ILE A 146 7.66 -10.12 -13.78
C ILE A 146 7.27 -11.47 -13.15
N ARG A 147 6.98 -12.48 -13.98
CA ARG A 147 6.63 -13.83 -13.48
C ARG A 147 7.80 -14.47 -12.73
N ARG A 148 9.02 -14.41 -13.27
CA ARG A 148 10.22 -14.95 -12.62
C ARG A 148 10.45 -14.31 -11.25
N LEU A 149 10.32 -12.99 -11.17
CA LEU A 149 10.49 -12.25 -9.92
C LEU A 149 9.46 -12.67 -8.86
N VAL A 150 8.17 -12.70 -9.24
CA VAL A 150 7.10 -13.13 -8.33
C VAL A 150 7.30 -14.58 -7.87
N THR A 151 7.69 -15.48 -8.77
CA THR A 151 8.00 -16.87 -8.43
C THR A 151 9.19 -16.99 -7.49
N ALA A 152 10.27 -16.25 -7.74
CA ALA A 152 11.47 -16.26 -6.90
C ALA A 152 11.16 -15.78 -5.48
N VAL A 153 10.38 -14.71 -5.32
CA VAL A 153 9.93 -14.24 -4.00
C VAL A 153 9.07 -15.30 -3.31
N ARG A 154 8.13 -15.93 -4.02
CA ARG A 154 7.27 -16.98 -3.45
C ARG A 154 8.05 -18.22 -3.00
N GLN A 155 9.15 -18.55 -3.67
CA GLN A 155 9.98 -19.73 -3.40
C GLN A 155 11.17 -19.44 -2.48
N HIS A 156 11.30 -18.21 -1.99
CA HIS A 156 12.40 -17.83 -1.11
C HIS A 156 12.30 -18.55 0.24
N MET A 157 13.43 -19.06 0.74
CA MET A 157 13.49 -19.92 1.94
C MET A 157 12.94 -19.24 3.21
N ASP A 158 13.14 -17.93 3.32
CA ASP A 158 12.66 -17.13 4.47
C ASP A 158 11.17 -16.77 4.40
N VAL A 159 10.49 -17.12 3.30
CA VAL A 159 9.05 -16.87 3.14
C VAL A 159 8.28 -18.05 3.69
N GLY A 160 7.69 -17.87 4.88
CA GLY A 160 6.84 -18.86 5.52
C GLY A 160 5.46 -18.94 4.87
N PHE A 161 4.92 -17.79 4.47
CA PHE A 161 3.67 -17.72 3.73
C PHE A 161 3.69 -16.59 2.71
N TYR A 162 3.20 -16.89 1.51
CA TYR A 162 3.03 -15.93 0.43
C TYR A 162 1.54 -15.83 0.07
N PHE A 163 0.97 -14.63 0.13
CA PHE A 163 -0.45 -14.42 -0.14
C PHE A 163 -0.70 -14.42 -1.65
N PRO A 164 -1.24 -15.52 -2.21
CA PRO A 164 -1.33 -15.70 -3.64
C PRO A 164 -2.56 -14.95 -4.14
N HIS A 165 -2.39 -13.64 -4.34
CA HIS A 165 -3.39 -12.88 -5.06
C HIS A 165 -3.16 -13.07 -6.55
N TRP A 166 -4.13 -13.62 -7.29
CA TRP A 166 -4.03 -13.77 -8.76
C TRP A 166 -3.69 -12.43 -9.46
N ASN A 167 -4.02 -11.30 -8.83
CA ASN A 167 -3.62 -9.96 -9.29
C ASN A 167 -2.20 -9.50 -8.95
N VAL A 168 -1.32 -10.22 -8.24
CA VAL A 168 0.03 -9.66 -7.93
C VAL A 168 0.79 -9.28 -9.20
N VAL A 169 0.83 -10.17 -10.19
CA VAL A 169 1.43 -9.91 -11.50
C VAL A 169 0.76 -8.70 -12.17
N ARG A 170 -0.57 -8.59 -12.08
CA ARG A 170 -1.33 -7.46 -12.62
C ARG A 170 -1.02 -6.14 -11.90
N HIS A 171 -0.92 -6.15 -10.58
CA HIS A 171 -0.59 -4.99 -9.75
C HIS A 171 0.82 -4.51 -10.07
N LEU A 172 1.79 -5.44 -10.13
CA LEU A 172 3.16 -5.12 -10.49
C LEU A 172 3.26 -4.57 -11.90
N THR A 173 2.56 -5.19 -12.86
CA THR A 173 2.50 -4.69 -14.25
C THR A 173 1.87 -3.30 -14.32
N THR A 174 0.77 -3.07 -13.61
CA THR A 174 0.08 -1.77 -13.60
C THR A 174 0.95 -0.69 -12.98
N MET A 175 1.65 -1.00 -11.88
CA MET A 175 2.56 -0.08 -11.22
C MET A 175 3.80 0.20 -12.08
N ALA A 176 4.37 -0.80 -12.73
CA ALA A 176 5.51 -0.62 -13.63
C ALA A 176 5.14 0.22 -14.87
N LYS A 177 3.93 0.04 -15.42
CA LYS A 177 3.38 0.92 -16.46
C LYS A 177 3.25 2.36 -15.97
N ALA A 178 2.67 2.56 -14.78
CA ALA A 178 2.55 3.90 -14.20
C ALA A 178 3.93 4.55 -13.97
N TRP A 179 4.90 3.78 -13.50
CA TRP A 179 6.29 4.25 -13.34
C TRP A 179 6.92 4.63 -14.67
N ALA A 180 6.80 3.79 -15.70
CA ALA A 180 7.29 4.11 -17.05
C ALA A 180 6.69 5.43 -17.58
N LEU A 181 5.39 5.67 -17.35
CA LEU A 181 4.74 6.93 -17.72
C LEU A 181 5.37 8.13 -17.02
N LEU A 182 5.60 8.03 -15.71
CA LEU A 182 6.24 9.08 -14.91
C LEU A 182 7.67 9.37 -15.38
N GLN A 183 8.34 8.37 -15.95
CA GLN A 183 9.66 8.51 -16.59
C GLN A 183 9.57 8.99 -18.05
N GLY A 184 8.39 9.39 -18.53
CA GLY A 184 8.18 9.88 -19.90
C GLY A 184 8.23 8.79 -20.98
N ARG A 185 8.14 7.51 -20.62
CA ARG A 185 8.19 6.36 -21.54
C ARG A 185 6.82 5.72 -21.75
N ASN A 186 6.60 5.18 -22.95
CA ASN A 186 5.39 4.45 -23.33
C ASN A 186 5.57 2.92 -23.36
N PHE A 187 6.71 2.42 -22.86
CA PHE A 187 7.00 1.00 -22.69
C PHE A 187 7.70 0.76 -21.35
N VAL A 188 7.45 -0.42 -20.78
CA VAL A 188 8.05 -0.87 -19.51
C VAL A 188 9.41 -1.51 -19.78
N VAL A 189 10.41 -1.18 -18.95
CA VAL A 189 11.71 -1.87 -18.91
C VAL A 189 11.85 -2.68 -17.62
N PRO A 190 12.78 -3.66 -17.54
CA PRO A 190 12.97 -4.48 -16.33
C PRO A 190 13.27 -3.65 -15.08
N PHE A 191 14.00 -2.53 -15.23
CA PHE A 191 14.27 -1.61 -14.12
C PHE A 191 12.99 -1.06 -13.48
N ASP A 192 11.97 -0.72 -14.27
CA ASP A 192 10.68 -0.22 -13.74
C ASP A 192 10.03 -1.24 -12.83
N VAL A 193 10.06 -2.51 -13.24
CA VAL A 193 9.50 -3.63 -12.48
C VAL A 193 10.24 -3.81 -11.15
N ALA A 194 11.57 -3.79 -11.19
CA ALA A 194 12.42 -3.88 -10.00
C ALA A 194 12.15 -2.72 -9.03
N THR A 195 12.09 -1.49 -9.54
CA THR A 195 11.84 -0.29 -8.71
C THR A 195 10.52 -0.37 -7.96
N VAL A 196 9.45 -0.85 -8.61
CA VAL A 196 8.12 -0.86 -7.98
C VAL A 196 7.80 -2.13 -7.19
N ALA A 197 8.63 -3.17 -7.31
CA ALA A 197 8.38 -4.48 -6.70
C ALA A 197 8.30 -4.43 -5.18
N VAL A 198 9.15 -3.65 -4.53
CA VAL A 198 9.13 -3.46 -3.07
C VAL A 198 7.76 -2.94 -2.59
N PHE A 199 7.16 -1.98 -3.29
CA PHE A 199 5.88 -1.41 -2.89
C PHE A 199 4.70 -2.36 -3.07
N VAL A 200 4.79 -3.28 -4.03
CA VAL A 200 3.70 -4.22 -4.34
C VAL A 200 3.79 -5.51 -3.51
N LEU A 201 5.00 -5.93 -3.15
CA LEU A 201 5.26 -7.26 -2.56
C LEU A 201 5.43 -7.24 -1.03
N THR A 202 5.89 -6.14 -0.42
CA THR A 202 6.26 -6.10 1.01
C THR A 202 5.13 -6.53 1.94
N HIS A 203 3.89 -6.14 1.66
CA HIS A 203 2.74 -6.48 2.49
C HIS A 203 2.07 -7.82 2.13
N ARG A 204 2.65 -8.59 1.20
CA ARG A 204 2.12 -9.88 0.70
C ARG A 204 2.92 -11.09 1.18
N ILE A 205 3.98 -10.85 1.93
CA ILE A 205 4.91 -11.85 2.41
C ILE A 205 4.83 -11.89 3.93
N THR A 206 4.75 -13.10 4.47
CA THR A 206 4.94 -13.37 5.89
C THR A 206 6.16 -14.27 6.04
N LEU A 207 7.10 -13.82 6.87
CA LEU A 207 8.35 -14.53 7.13
C LEU A 207 8.08 -15.83 7.89
N SER A 208 8.92 -16.85 7.64
CA SER A 208 8.93 -18.07 8.44
C SER A 208 9.40 -17.78 9.87
N GLY A 209 9.04 -18.62 10.85
CA GLY A 209 9.36 -18.40 12.27
C GLY A 209 10.86 -18.18 12.52
N ASP A 210 11.71 -18.95 11.84
CA ASP A 210 13.18 -18.83 11.93
C ASP A 210 13.72 -17.56 11.26
N ALA A 211 13.09 -17.11 10.16
CA ALA A 211 13.48 -15.87 9.50
C ALA A 211 13.02 -14.64 10.29
N ALA A 212 11.83 -14.71 10.89
CA ALA A 212 11.32 -13.67 11.76
C ALA A 212 12.16 -13.53 13.03
N SER A 213 12.64 -14.65 13.61
CA SER A 213 13.53 -14.61 14.79
C SER A 213 14.92 -14.10 14.44
N ARG A 214 15.50 -14.49 13.29
CA ARG A 214 16.74 -13.88 12.77
C ARG A 214 16.61 -12.38 12.59
N GLY A 215 15.51 -11.93 11.97
CA GLY A 215 15.20 -10.50 11.85
C GLY A 215 15.12 -9.78 13.19
N LYS A 216 14.60 -10.44 14.24
CA LYS A 216 14.49 -9.90 15.60
C LYS A 216 15.80 -9.93 16.42
N HIS A 217 16.81 -10.72 16.02
CA HIS A 217 18.01 -10.96 16.85
C HIS A 217 19.34 -10.55 16.22
N GLY A 218 19.41 -10.16 14.94
CA GLY A 218 20.57 -9.43 14.45
C GLY A 218 20.83 -9.46 12.95
N GLU A 219 21.79 -8.60 12.59
CA GLU A 219 22.47 -8.42 11.31
C GLU A 219 21.80 -7.49 10.29
N SER A 220 21.99 -6.19 10.54
CA SER A 220 22.04 -5.14 9.53
C SER A 220 23.13 -5.44 8.48
N HIS A 221 22.83 -6.33 7.53
CA HIS A 221 23.60 -6.41 6.29
C HIS A 221 23.23 -5.21 5.41
N SER A 222 24.20 -4.29 5.27
CA SER A 222 24.20 -3.14 4.36
C SER A 222 23.50 -3.43 3.03
N THR A 223 22.23 -3.03 2.91
CA THR A 223 21.64 -2.67 1.63
C THR A 223 21.13 -1.25 1.78
N THR A 224 22.04 -0.32 1.51
CA THR A 224 21.83 1.12 1.54
C THR A 224 20.87 1.50 0.42
N MET A 225 19.58 1.42 0.71
CA MET A 225 18.58 2.28 0.07
C MET A 225 17.88 3.03 1.20
N THR A 226 18.53 4.12 1.65
CA THR A 226 17.92 5.24 2.38
C THR A 226 17.10 4.87 3.63
N LEU A 227 17.68 4.14 4.59
CA LEU A 227 17.02 3.85 5.88
C LEU A 227 17.88 4.15 7.12
N SER A 228 19.01 4.86 6.96
CA SER A 228 19.99 5.11 8.04
C SER A 228 19.43 5.84 9.27
N SER A 229 18.35 6.60 9.11
CA SER A 229 17.70 7.40 10.16
C SER A 229 16.57 6.68 10.91
N TYR A 230 16.00 5.63 10.32
CA TYR A 230 14.99 4.82 11.01
C TYR A 230 15.63 3.97 12.10
N ASP A 231 16.91 3.60 11.92
CA ASP A 231 17.73 2.94 12.95
C ASP A 231 17.84 3.81 14.22
N ASP A 232 17.97 5.13 14.06
CA ASP A 232 18.00 6.08 15.18
C ASP A 232 16.64 6.23 15.87
N PHE A 233 15.53 6.15 15.13
CA PHE A 233 14.17 6.20 15.69
C PHE A 233 13.80 4.92 16.44
N VAL A 234 14.14 3.75 15.89
CA VAL A 234 13.92 2.45 16.54
C VAL A 234 14.73 2.32 17.83
N ALA A 235 15.96 2.84 17.85
CA ALA A 235 16.78 2.90 19.06
C ALA A 235 16.15 3.75 20.20
N GLN A 236 15.22 4.65 19.86
CA GLN A 236 14.49 5.51 20.79
C GLN A 236 13.06 5.01 21.10
N SER A 237 12.59 3.96 20.41
CA SER A 237 11.23 3.42 20.52
C SER A 237 11.18 2.30 21.56
N SER A 238 10.02 2.10 22.19
CA SER A 238 9.84 1.03 23.19
C SER A 238 10.06 -0.36 22.58
N GLU A 239 10.54 -1.35 23.35
CA GLU A 239 10.93 -2.71 22.86
C GLU A 239 9.83 -3.41 22.00
N GLY A 240 8.56 -3.06 22.20
CA GLY A 240 7.43 -3.55 21.39
C GLY A 240 7.26 -2.87 20.03
N GLU A 241 7.61 -1.59 19.89
CA GLU A 241 7.60 -0.84 18.62
C GLU A 241 8.83 -1.17 17.76
N ALA A 242 9.96 -1.50 18.40
CA ALA A 242 11.18 -1.91 17.71
C ALA A 242 11.00 -3.17 16.86
N GLY A 243 10.24 -4.16 17.35
CA GLY A 243 9.95 -5.39 16.59
C GLY A 243 9.06 -5.17 15.35
N GLN A 244 8.23 -4.12 15.36
CA GLN A 244 7.19 -3.88 14.36
C GLN A 244 7.73 -3.34 13.02
N GLY A 245 8.65 -2.37 13.09
CA GLY A 245 9.38 -1.89 11.92
C GLY A 245 10.33 -2.93 11.32
N GLN A 246 10.78 -3.87 12.14
CA GLN A 246 11.78 -4.86 11.79
C GLN A 246 11.24 -5.90 10.78
N THR A 247 9.97 -6.32 10.91
CA THR A 247 9.34 -7.27 9.98
C THR A 247 9.21 -6.68 8.58
N LEU A 248 8.70 -5.44 8.46
CA LEU A 248 8.57 -4.75 7.17
C LEU A 248 9.94 -4.47 6.53
N ARG A 249 10.94 -4.09 7.34
CA ARG A 249 12.32 -3.91 6.87
C ARG A 249 12.91 -5.22 6.36
N THR A 250 12.70 -6.32 7.08
CA THR A 250 13.19 -7.65 6.68
C THR A 250 12.53 -8.08 5.36
N ASN A 251 11.23 -7.83 5.19
CA ASN A 251 10.54 -8.05 3.92
C ASN A 251 11.14 -7.21 2.78
N LEU A 252 11.43 -5.93 3.01
CA LEU A 252 12.05 -5.04 2.03
C LEU A 252 13.45 -5.53 1.62
N THR A 253 14.28 -5.91 2.58
CA THR A 253 15.62 -6.45 2.34
C THR A 253 15.54 -7.76 1.54
N LEU A 254 14.65 -8.68 1.94
CA LEU A 254 14.42 -9.94 1.22
C LEU A 254 14.03 -9.68 -0.23
N ILE A 255 13.04 -8.81 -0.48
CA ILE A 255 12.60 -8.49 -1.83
C ILE A 255 13.74 -7.88 -2.65
N THR A 256 14.52 -6.97 -2.06
CA THR A 256 15.66 -6.32 -2.72
C THR A 256 16.74 -7.35 -3.11
N ASN A 257 17.05 -8.29 -2.22
CA ASN A 257 17.99 -9.37 -2.48
C ASN A 257 17.48 -10.31 -3.59
N VAL A 258 16.17 -10.61 -3.61
CA VAL A 258 15.56 -11.40 -4.69
C VAL A 258 15.60 -10.65 -6.02
N ILE A 259 15.37 -9.34 -6.04
CA ILE A 259 15.50 -8.53 -7.25
C ILE A 259 16.92 -8.60 -7.80
N ALA A 260 17.93 -8.52 -6.92
CA ALA A 260 19.33 -8.60 -7.30
C ALA A 260 19.73 -9.99 -7.84
N SER A 261 19.11 -11.07 -7.35
CA SER A 261 19.41 -12.44 -7.78
C SER A 261 18.67 -12.88 -9.04
N VAL A 262 17.58 -12.20 -9.44
CA VAL A 262 16.84 -12.48 -10.66
C VAL A 262 17.33 -11.55 -11.77
N PRO A 263 18.20 -12.01 -12.70
CA PRO A 263 18.73 -11.14 -13.73
C PRO A 263 17.62 -10.66 -14.69
N PRO A 264 17.69 -9.39 -15.14
CA PRO A 264 16.79 -8.89 -16.16
C PRO A 264 17.00 -9.64 -17.49
N PRO A 265 16.00 -9.67 -18.38
CA PRO A 265 16.17 -10.19 -19.72
C PRO A 265 17.24 -9.40 -20.47
N SER A 266 18.03 -10.11 -21.29
CA SER A 266 19.01 -9.55 -22.23
C SER A 266 18.34 -8.72 -23.32
#